data_AF-A0A321L7W4-F1
#
_entry.id   AF-A0A321L7W4-F1
#
_cell.length_a   1.000
_cell.length_b   1.000
_cell.length_c   1.000
_cell.angle_alpha   90.00
_cell.angle_beta   90.00
_cell.angle_gamma   90.00
#
_symmetry.space_group_name_H-M   'P 1'
#
loop_
_entity.id
_entity.type
_entity.pdbx_description
1 polymer ?
#
loop_
_entity_poly.entity_id
_entity_poly.type
_entity_poly.pdbx_seq_one_letter_code
_entity_poly.pdbx_strand_id
1 'polypeptide(L)'
;MATQVRAKHDRQVVETCTGPDLCEADLQDATRFLLGASDAAKAEFALRQLRARRRTTRLLEFYLLFPCRMARLHLLASCAVTLGRLCGYSREFDAMGEHFMPVASDGTARTSEWDAYIQSCKAGHPPATRDERWIAAHMNDMEIVQAHGLDQQFYQKAAEHSRDPMWRMVQRHMEVTLGSRLMDSAALSGDIAWETAIAHSLGLGFKRLFSQRWDLLRYFAKETARALLVRSPGPKRGLASYRMTALSLLKNTLLCSSVYRTYRRGVKAAGRGTERPDAVWPLLQEAMGVRIAEVHPRIVEFYSNPARFQARVRVHFSTLPARIGSMFAALLLGQGLYESHLDGSETRFRAFRRSDGSLHFVREIYCQNNLRSFDSDFAIRTLDGSPRLFEIFDDLKIAVPMQMEPVGNGALLIHGDELFYRGIRLPLFGFRVQFRSSVAESDGQTEIRIEGRLLLQPRSVQGTFLLRTILRRPEELGRISYVVRALPAGATAS
;
A
#
# COMPACT_ATOMS: atom_id res chain seq x y z
N MET A 1 0.02 -38.03 0.43
CA MET A 1 -1.06 -38.32 1.40
C MET A 1 -1.59 -36.99 1.90
N ALA A 2 -2.88 -36.78 1.64
CA ALA A 2 -3.49 -35.47 1.52
C ALA A 2 -3.86 -34.83 2.87
N THR A 3 -3.74 -33.52 2.87
CA THR A 3 -4.06 -32.54 3.90
C THR A 3 -5.51 -32.67 4.36
N GLN A 4 -5.75 -33.41 5.43
CA GLN A 4 -7.06 -33.56 6.06
C GLN A 4 -6.97 -33.21 7.55
N VAL A 5 -6.46 -32.02 7.86
CA VAL A 5 -6.52 -31.47 9.22
C VAL A 5 -6.82 -29.97 9.13
N ARG A 6 -7.92 -29.56 9.77
CA ARG A 6 -8.49 -28.20 9.92
C ARG A 6 -9.36 -27.66 8.78
N ALA A 7 -10.53 -28.28 8.61
CA ALA A 7 -11.74 -27.59 8.15
C ALA A 7 -12.95 -28.23 8.84
N LYS A 8 -13.01 -28.11 10.17
CA LYS A 8 -14.12 -28.63 10.96
C LYS A 8 -14.42 -27.63 12.07
N HIS A 9 -14.95 -26.47 11.69
CA HIS A 9 -15.86 -25.58 12.43
C HIS A 9 -16.22 -24.45 11.44
N ASP A 10 -17.51 -24.14 11.35
CA ASP A 10 -18.12 -23.05 10.56
C ASP A 10 -18.25 -23.26 9.04
N ARG A 11 -19.01 -24.28 8.64
CA ARG A 11 -19.85 -24.21 7.43
C ARG A 11 -21.30 -24.01 7.88
N GLN A 12 -21.68 -22.75 8.13
CA GLN A 12 -23.07 -22.34 7.96
C GLN A 12 -23.17 -21.75 6.54
N VAL A 13 -23.87 -22.47 5.67
CA VAL A 13 -24.37 -21.94 4.42
C VAL A 13 -25.31 -20.79 4.78
N VAL A 14 -24.91 -19.56 4.45
CA VAL A 14 -25.69 -18.35 4.68
C VAL A 14 -26.65 -18.21 3.50
N GLU A 15 -27.93 -18.51 3.75
CA GLU A 15 -29.01 -18.06 2.88
C GLU A 15 -29.01 -16.52 2.85
N THR A 16 -28.98 -15.97 1.64
CA THR A 16 -29.13 -14.54 1.36
C THR A 16 -30.41 -13.99 2.00
N CYS A 17 -30.27 -13.24 3.09
CA CYS A 17 -31.39 -12.59 3.77
C CYS A 17 -31.80 -11.31 3.02
N THR A 18 -32.85 -11.40 2.21
CA THR A 18 -33.51 -10.30 1.50
C THR A 18 -34.88 -9.95 2.11
N GLY A 19 -34.98 -9.72 3.42
CA GLY A 19 -36.24 -9.30 4.08
C GLY A 19 -36.08 -8.08 5.01
N PRO A 20 -36.99 -7.09 5.06
CA PRO A 20 -36.82 -5.80 5.77
C PRO A 20 -37.38 -5.72 7.20
N ASP A 21 -37.71 -6.82 7.88
CA ASP A 21 -38.59 -6.70 9.06
C ASP A 21 -37.85 -6.46 10.39
N LEU A 22 -38.21 -5.36 11.05
CA LEU A 22 -37.91 -5.12 12.47
C LEU A 22 -38.59 -6.19 13.32
N CYS A 23 -37.91 -6.68 14.34
CA CYS A 23 -38.56 -7.50 15.37
C CYS A 23 -38.71 -6.71 16.68
N GLU A 24 -39.53 -7.25 17.58
CA GLU A 24 -39.77 -6.66 18.90
C GLU A 24 -38.46 -6.37 19.66
N ALA A 25 -37.47 -7.26 19.56
CA ALA A 25 -36.17 -7.08 20.19
C ALA A 25 -35.39 -5.87 19.65
N ASP A 26 -35.53 -5.53 18.35
CA ASP A 26 -34.88 -4.34 17.79
C ASP A 26 -35.53 -3.04 18.31
N LEU A 27 -36.85 -3.04 18.46
CA LEU A 27 -37.61 -1.91 19.03
C LEU A 27 -37.35 -1.74 20.53
N GLN A 28 -37.22 -2.85 21.27
CA GLN A 28 -36.82 -2.83 22.67
C GLN A 28 -35.39 -2.30 22.86
N ASP A 29 -34.43 -2.68 21.99
CA ASP A 29 -33.08 -2.10 22.02
C ASP A 29 -33.15 -0.59 21.73
N ALA A 30 -33.89 -0.16 20.70
CA ALA A 30 -34.06 1.27 20.38
C ALA A 30 -34.64 2.10 21.53
N THR A 31 -35.59 1.55 22.28
CA THR A 31 -36.19 2.23 23.46
C THR A 31 -35.16 2.58 24.53
N ARG A 32 -34.10 1.77 24.68
CA ARG A 32 -33.03 2.03 25.65
C ARG A 32 -32.14 3.21 25.26
N PHE A 33 -32.06 3.50 23.97
CA PHE A 33 -31.20 4.55 23.40
C PHE A 33 -31.96 5.85 23.12
N LEU A 34 -33.27 5.78 22.88
CA LEU A 34 -34.16 6.92 22.62
C LEU A 34 -35.31 6.99 23.63
N LEU A 35 -34.95 7.19 24.91
CA LEU A 35 -35.93 7.35 25.98
C LEU A 35 -36.85 8.56 25.71
N GLY A 36 -38.16 8.34 25.75
CA GLY A 36 -39.16 9.39 25.50
C GLY A 36 -39.38 9.78 24.04
N ALA A 37 -38.69 9.15 23.08
CA ALA A 37 -38.93 9.39 21.65
C ALA A 37 -40.23 8.73 21.16
N SER A 38 -40.75 9.21 20.03
CA SER A 38 -41.90 8.61 19.36
C SER A 38 -41.59 7.21 18.82
N ASP A 39 -42.61 6.38 18.65
CA ASP A 39 -42.42 5.02 18.14
C ASP A 39 -41.90 5.00 16.69
N ALA A 40 -42.29 6.00 15.88
CA ALA A 40 -41.71 6.21 14.56
C ALA A 40 -40.20 6.46 14.62
N ALA A 41 -39.74 7.33 15.54
CA ALA A 41 -38.31 7.61 15.70
C ALA A 41 -37.52 6.37 16.18
N LYS A 42 -38.10 5.57 17.08
CA LYS A 42 -37.51 4.30 17.52
C LYS A 42 -37.44 3.28 16.38
N ALA A 43 -38.46 3.19 15.54
CA ALA A 43 -38.47 2.31 14.38
C ALA A 43 -37.39 2.71 13.36
N GLU A 44 -37.25 4.00 13.05
CA GLU A 44 -36.19 4.49 12.15
C GLU A 44 -34.79 4.26 12.71
N PHE A 45 -34.60 4.45 14.02
CA PHE A 45 -33.35 4.12 14.70
C PHE A 45 -33.04 2.63 14.53
N ALA A 46 -34.00 1.76 14.85
CA ALA A 46 -33.85 0.30 14.76
C ALA A 46 -33.54 -0.15 13.32
N LEU A 47 -34.17 0.45 12.31
CA LEU A 47 -33.92 0.13 10.90
C LEU A 47 -32.48 0.44 10.50
N ARG A 48 -31.97 1.63 10.86
CA ARG A 48 -30.58 2.01 10.58
C ARG A 48 -29.59 1.10 11.30
N GLN A 49 -29.91 0.66 12.52
CA GLN A 49 -29.10 -0.35 13.22
C GLN A 49 -29.08 -1.70 12.53
N LEU A 50 -30.23 -2.15 12.03
CA LEU A 50 -30.31 -3.39 11.28
C LEU A 50 -29.47 -3.33 10.01
N ARG A 51 -29.47 -2.20 9.30
CA ARG A 51 -28.59 -1.96 8.13
C ARG A 51 -27.11 -1.98 8.53
N ALA A 52 -26.71 -1.30 9.61
CA ALA A 52 -25.32 -1.31 10.10
C ALA A 52 -24.82 -2.74 10.43
N ARG A 53 -25.69 -3.58 11.01
CA ARG A 53 -25.38 -4.99 11.27
C ARG A 53 -25.24 -5.80 9.98
N ARG A 54 -26.09 -5.58 8.98
CA ARG A 54 -25.97 -6.21 7.65
C ARG A 54 -24.65 -5.85 7.00
N ARG A 55 -24.30 -4.56 6.98
CA ARG A 55 -23.02 -4.07 6.47
C ARG A 55 -21.83 -4.73 7.18
N THR A 56 -21.85 -4.76 8.51
CA THR A 56 -20.79 -5.43 9.29
C THR A 56 -20.67 -6.92 8.97
N THR A 57 -21.80 -7.62 8.82
CA THR A 57 -21.82 -9.04 8.45
C THR A 57 -21.18 -9.25 7.07
N ARG A 58 -21.61 -8.47 6.08
CA ARG A 58 -21.05 -8.51 4.72
C ARG A 58 -19.57 -8.15 4.68
N LEU A 59 -19.12 -7.17 5.47
CA LEU A 59 -17.71 -6.82 5.58
C LEU A 59 -16.89 -7.97 6.18
N LEU A 60 -17.41 -8.65 7.20
CA LEU A 60 -16.75 -9.82 7.78
C LEU A 60 -16.60 -10.93 6.73
N GLU A 61 -17.66 -11.24 5.98
CA GLU A 61 -17.64 -12.22 4.90
C GLU A 61 -16.68 -11.83 3.77
N PHE A 62 -16.73 -10.56 3.35
CA PHE A 62 -15.86 -10.02 2.31
C PHE A 62 -14.38 -10.15 2.67
N TYR A 63 -13.98 -9.72 3.87
CA TYR A 63 -12.58 -9.77 4.29
C TYR A 63 -12.10 -11.16 4.73
N LEU A 64 -13.00 -12.13 4.88
CA LEU A 64 -12.62 -13.55 4.96
C LEU A 64 -12.12 -14.06 3.59
N LEU A 65 -12.75 -13.63 2.50
CA LEU A 65 -12.37 -14.00 1.13
C LEU A 65 -11.21 -13.17 0.58
N PHE A 66 -11.18 -11.87 0.90
CA PHE A 66 -10.23 -10.91 0.36
C PHE A 66 -9.46 -10.22 1.50
N PRO A 67 -8.49 -10.90 2.13
CA PRO A 67 -7.79 -10.34 3.28
C PRO A 67 -6.68 -9.36 2.89
N CYS A 68 -6.58 -8.26 3.65
CA CYS A 68 -5.43 -7.36 3.69
C CYS A 68 -5.21 -6.84 5.13
N ARG A 69 -4.14 -6.06 5.36
CA ARG A 69 -3.87 -5.48 6.69
C ARG A 69 -4.77 -4.28 6.96
N MET A 70 -5.05 -3.49 5.91
CA MET A 70 -5.92 -2.32 6.04
C MET A 70 -7.38 -2.67 6.37
N ALA A 71 -7.85 -3.86 5.98
CA ALA A 71 -9.16 -4.41 6.35
C ALA A 71 -9.41 -4.41 7.87
N ARG A 72 -8.36 -4.50 8.68
CA ARG A 72 -8.45 -4.45 10.15
C ARG A 72 -9.05 -3.14 10.64
N LEU A 73 -8.70 -2.03 10.01
CA LEU A 73 -9.23 -0.71 10.34
C LEU A 73 -10.71 -0.59 9.96
N HIS A 74 -11.07 -1.07 8.77
CA HIS A 74 -12.46 -1.06 8.30
C HIS A 74 -13.37 -1.88 9.21
N LEU A 75 -12.94 -3.11 9.53
CA LEU A 75 -13.66 -3.98 10.45
C LEU A 75 -13.73 -3.40 11.86
N LEU A 76 -12.65 -2.79 12.35
CA LEU A 76 -12.63 -2.12 13.65
C LEU A 76 -13.66 -0.99 13.69
N ALA A 77 -13.66 -0.09 12.69
CA ALA A 77 -14.60 1.01 12.59
C ALA A 77 -16.05 0.52 12.48
N SER A 78 -16.33 -0.43 11.57
CA SER A 78 -17.68 -0.99 11.38
C SER A 78 -18.22 -1.69 12.63
N CYS A 79 -17.36 -2.44 13.34
CA CYS A 79 -17.73 -3.07 14.60
C CYS A 79 -18.03 -2.04 15.68
N ALA A 80 -17.21 -0.98 15.79
CA ALA A 80 -17.42 0.10 16.75
C ALA A 80 -18.74 0.85 16.49
N VAL A 81 -18.99 1.21 15.23
CA VAL A 81 -20.25 1.83 14.77
C VAL A 81 -21.46 0.99 15.15
N THR A 82 -21.39 -0.31 14.87
CA THR A 82 -22.50 -1.24 15.12
C THR A 82 -22.72 -1.43 16.62
N LEU A 83 -21.67 -1.66 17.42
CA LEU A 83 -21.78 -1.82 18.87
C LEU A 83 -22.28 -0.55 19.55
N GLY A 84 -21.76 0.61 19.15
CA GLY A 84 -22.12 1.91 19.68
C GLY A 84 -23.45 2.47 19.16
N ARG A 85 -24.16 1.75 18.30
CA ARG A 85 -25.42 2.18 17.69
C ARG A 85 -25.35 3.53 16.98
N LEU A 86 -24.20 3.88 16.41
CA LEU A 86 -23.98 5.23 15.90
C LEU A 86 -24.87 5.58 14.69
N CYS A 87 -25.10 4.62 13.77
CA CYS A 87 -25.97 4.83 12.60
C CYS A 87 -27.43 5.16 12.96
N GLY A 88 -27.88 4.92 14.20
CA GLY A 88 -29.26 5.09 14.60
C GLY A 88 -29.61 6.56 14.82
N TYR A 89 -28.59 7.36 15.17
CA TYR A 89 -28.74 8.77 15.50
C TYR A 89 -28.75 9.67 14.26
N SER A 90 -28.07 9.27 13.17
CA SER A 90 -27.94 10.11 11.96
C SER A 90 -28.23 9.31 10.69
N ARG A 91 -29.08 9.88 9.83
CA ARG A 91 -29.41 9.31 8.51
C ARG A 91 -28.23 9.45 7.56
N GLU A 92 -27.54 10.58 7.62
CA GLU A 92 -26.36 10.91 6.83
C GLU A 92 -25.22 9.96 7.17
N PHE A 93 -25.03 9.69 8.47
CA PHE A 93 -24.06 8.70 8.94
C PHE A 93 -24.39 7.27 8.47
N ASP A 94 -25.66 6.86 8.49
CA ASP A 94 -26.09 5.58 7.92
C ASP A 94 -25.82 5.51 6.41
N ALA A 95 -26.13 6.58 5.67
CA ALA A 95 -25.91 6.67 4.23
C ALA A 95 -24.42 6.61 3.87
N MET A 96 -23.55 7.31 4.59
CA MET A 96 -22.09 7.20 4.43
C MET A 96 -21.62 5.76 4.61
N GLY A 97 -22.18 5.04 5.59
CA GLY A 97 -21.89 3.63 5.81
C GLY A 97 -22.17 2.73 4.59
N GLU A 98 -23.19 3.04 3.79
CA GLU A 98 -23.42 2.31 2.54
C GLU A 98 -22.34 2.61 1.51
N HIS A 99 -21.91 3.87 1.37
CA HIS A 99 -20.85 4.26 0.44
C HIS A 99 -19.51 3.57 0.70
N PHE A 100 -19.20 3.26 1.96
CA PHE A 100 -17.99 2.52 2.33
C PHE A 100 -18.08 1.00 2.11
N MET A 101 -19.17 0.46 1.58
CA MET A 101 -19.25 -0.98 1.31
C MET A 101 -18.46 -1.36 0.05
N PRO A 102 -17.55 -2.37 0.11
CA PRO A 102 -16.72 -2.76 -1.04
C PRO A 102 -17.51 -3.47 -2.15
N VAL A 103 -18.67 -4.03 -1.80
CA VAL A 103 -19.55 -4.74 -2.71
C VAL A 103 -20.97 -4.22 -2.59
N ALA A 104 -21.69 -4.24 -3.70
CA ALA A 104 -23.12 -3.96 -3.75
C ALA A 104 -23.92 -5.11 -3.10
N SER A 105 -25.24 -4.94 -3.00
CA SER A 105 -26.12 -5.94 -2.38
C SER A 105 -26.17 -7.28 -3.10
N ASP A 106 -25.82 -7.31 -4.38
CA ASP A 106 -25.71 -8.51 -5.22
C ASP A 106 -24.33 -9.19 -5.13
N GLY A 107 -23.39 -8.62 -4.35
CA GLY A 107 -22.04 -9.15 -4.17
C GLY A 107 -21.04 -8.70 -5.24
N THR A 108 -21.45 -7.90 -6.22
CA THR A 108 -20.54 -7.32 -7.22
C THR A 108 -19.69 -6.21 -6.61
N ALA A 109 -18.47 -6.01 -7.14
CA ALA A 109 -17.62 -4.91 -6.71
C ALA A 109 -18.34 -3.58 -6.95
N ARG A 110 -18.36 -2.70 -5.95
CA ARG A 110 -19.10 -1.44 -6.03
C ARG A 110 -18.46 -0.45 -7.01
N THR A 111 -17.13 -0.48 -7.11
CA THR A 111 -16.35 0.42 -7.96
C THR A 111 -15.23 -0.33 -8.66
N SER A 112 -14.62 0.27 -9.69
CA SER A 112 -13.45 -0.25 -10.40
C SER A 112 -12.26 -0.49 -9.46
N GLU A 113 -12.09 0.35 -8.44
CA GLU A 113 -10.99 0.26 -7.48
C GLU A 113 -11.20 -0.93 -6.54
N TRP A 114 -12.45 -1.17 -6.10
CA TRP A 114 -12.79 -2.37 -5.33
C TRP A 114 -12.63 -3.65 -6.15
N ASP A 115 -12.97 -3.63 -7.45
CA ASP A 115 -12.68 -4.77 -8.32
C ASP A 115 -11.17 -5.01 -8.44
N ALA A 116 -10.37 -3.95 -8.67
CA ALA A 116 -8.91 -4.05 -8.72
C ALA A 116 -8.32 -4.62 -7.42
N TYR A 117 -8.86 -4.27 -6.26
CA TYR A 117 -8.50 -4.88 -4.98
C TYR A 117 -8.85 -6.38 -4.94
N ILE A 118 -10.05 -6.75 -5.34
CA ILE A 118 -10.50 -8.15 -5.40
C ILE A 118 -9.61 -8.97 -6.34
N GLN A 119 -9.32 -8.46 -7.54
CA GLN A 119 -8.43 -9.13 -8.50
C GLN A 119 -7.02 -9.28 -7.92
N SER A 120 -6.50 -8.25 -7.25
CA SER A 120 -5.21 -8.33 -6.57
C SER A 120 -5.17 -9.40 -5.46
N CYS A 121 -6.28 -9.60 -4.74
CA CYS A 121 -6.39 -10.68 -3.76
C CYS A 121 -6.43 -12.06 -4.45
N LYS A 122 -7.22 -12.21 -5.52
CA LYS A 122 -7.35 -13.47 -6.28
C LYS A 122 -6.03 -13.88 -6.95
N ALA A 123 -5.29 -12.92 -7.48
CA ALA A 123 -3.98 -13.10 -8.08
C ALA A 123 -2.88 -13.44 -7.04
N GLY A 124 -3.19 -13.41 -5.75
CA GLY A 124 -2.24 -13.77 -4.71
C GLY A 124 -1.15 -12.73 -4.48
N HIS A 125 -1.31 -11.48 -4.94
CA HIS A 125 -0.29 -10.42 -4.79
C HIS A 125 0.16 -10.21 -3.33
N PRO A 126 1.35 -9.66 -3.07
CA PRO A 126 1.80 -9.37 -1.71
C PRO A 126 0.80 -8.52 -0.91
N PRO A 127 0.74 -8.67 0.44
CA PRO A 127 -0.15 -7.88 1.29
C PRO A 127 0.00 -6.37 1.11
N ALA A 128 1.21 -5.89 0.81
CA ALA A 128 1.47 -4.47 0.59
C ALA A 128 0.75 -3.92 -0.66
N THR A 129 0.73 -4.68 -1.76
CA THR A 129 -0.02 -4.34 -2.98
C THR A 129 -1.52 -4.35 -2.72
N ARG A 130 -2.01 -5.37 -1.99
CA ARG A 130 -3.42 -5.43 -1.60
C ARG A 130 -3.81 -4.25 -0.72
N ASP A 131 -2.94 -3.86 0.22
CA ASP A 131 -3.16 -2.67 1.03
C ASP A 131 -3.24 -1.42 0.15
N GLU A 132 -2.37 -1.23 -0.86
CA GLU A 132 -2.47 -0.09 -1.79
C GLU A 132 -3.80 -0.04 -2.53
N ARG A 133 -4.23 -1.18 -3.09
CA ARG A 133 -5.50 -1.26 -3.82
C ARG A 133 -6.69 -1.00 -2.90
N TRP A 134 -6.62 -1.49 -1.66
CA TRP A 134 -7.62 -1.19 -0.64
C TRP A 134 -7.66 0.31 -0.31
N ILE A 135 -6.50 0.93 -0.17
CA ILE A 135 -6.35 2.35 0.13
C ILE A 135 -6.95 3.20 -1.01
N ALA A 136 -6.62 2.85 -2.25
CA ALA A 136 -7.18 3.49 -3.44
C ALA A 136 -8.71 3.45 -3.45
N ALA A 137 -9.27 2.26 -3.23
CA ALA A 137 -10.72 2.07 -3.20
C ALA A 137 -11.39 2.86 -2.07
N HIS A 138 -10.78 2.86 -0.88
CA HIS A 138 -11.28 3.62 0.24
C HIS A 138 -11.24 5.14 0.00
N MET A 139 -10.21 5.65 -0.67
CA MET A 139 -10.11 7.06 -1.05
C MET A 139 -11.17 7.44 -2.10
N ASN A 140 -11.48 6.55 -3.03
CA ASN A 140 -12.59 6.76 -3.97
C ASN A 140 -13.96 6.77 -3.25
N ASP A 141 -14.20 5.85 -2.31
CA ASP A 141 -15.44 5.87 -1.50
C ASP A 141 -15.59 7.22 -0.77
N MET A 142 -14.48 7.77 -0.29
CA MET A 142 -14.42 9.08 0.35
C MET A 142 -14.82 10.22 -0.57
N GLU A 143 -14.31 10.25 -1.81
CA GLU A 143 -14.72 11.24 -2.82
C GLU A 143 -16.20 11.16 -3.12
N ILE A 144 -16.73 9.94 -3.28
CA ILE A 144 -18.15 9.74 -3.53
C ILE A 144 -18.97 10.32 -2.38
N VAL A 145 -18.60 10.05 -1.12
CA VAL A 145 -19.28 10.62 0.07
C VAL A 145 -19.25 12.15 0.05
N GLN A 146 -18.13 12.76 -0.32
CA GLN A 146 -17.97 14.21 -0.42
C GLN A 146 -18.82 14.81 -1.56
N ALA A 147 -18.80 14.19 -2.74
CA ALA A 147 -19.59 14.61 -3.89
C ALA A 147 -21.10 14.58 -3.61
N HIS A 148 -21.56 13.67 -2.76
CA HIS A 148 -22.95 13.60 -2.31
C HIS A 148 -23.28 14.60 -1.17
N GLY A 149 -22.30 15.35 -0.67
CA GLY A 149 -22.47 16.32 0.40
C GLY A 149 -22.82 15.71 1.77
N LEU A 150 -22.70 14.39 1.93
CA LEU A 150 -23.16 13.69 3.14
C LEU A 150 -22.37 14.09 4.39
N ASP A 151 -21.06 14.36 4.22
CA ASP A 151 -20.20 14.81 5.32
C ASP A 151 -20.61 16.21 5.81
N GLN A 152 -20.89 17.14 4.89
CA GLN A 152 -21.34 18.49 5.23
C GLN A 152 -22.72 18.46 5.90
N GLN A 153 -23.67 17.69 5.35
CA GLN A 153 -25.00 17.52 5.93
C GLN A 153 -24.94 16.90 7.33
N PHE A 154 -24.02 15.94 7.56
CA PHE A 154 -23.79 15.38 8.88
C PHE A 154 -23.34 16.44 9.89
N TYR A 155 -22.34 17.27 9.54
CA TYR A 155 -21.83 18.30 10.46
C TYR A 155 -22.84 19.43 10.70
N GLN A 156 -23.66 19.79 9.71
CA GLN A 156 -24.77 20.74 9.88
C GLN A 156 -25.76 20.23 10.94
N LYS A 157 -26.22 18.98 10.82
CA LYS A 157 -27.08 18.36 11.84
C LYS A 157 -26.40 18.20 13.19
N ALA A 158 -25.12 17.83 13.22
CA ALA A 158 -24.39 17.70 14.48
C ALA A 158 -24.34 19.04 15.25
N ALA A 159 -24.27 20.18 14.54
CA ALA A 159 -24.31 21.50 15.16
C ALA A 159 -25.67 21.80 15.82
N GLU A 160 -26.78 21.43 15.17
CA GLU A 160 -28.14 21.53 15.72
C GLU A 160 -28.31 20.72 17.02
N HIS A 161 -27.55 19.62 17.15
CA HIS A 161 -27.56 18.73 18.31
C HIS A 161 -26.34 18.87 19.22
N SER A 162 -25.65 20.02 19.21
CA SER A 162 -24.39 20.24 19.95
C SER A 162 -24.43 19.94 21.46
N ARG A 163 -25.61 20.04 22.10
CA ARG A 163 -25.80 19.74 23.53
C ARG A 163 -26.07 18.26 23.81
N ASP A 164 -26.49 17.49 22.82
CA ASP A 164 -26.79 16.06 22.99
C ASP A 164 -25.48 15.25 23.14
N PRO A 165 -25.29 14.53 24.27
CA PRO A 165 -24.09 13.72 24.50
C PRO A 165 -23.86 12.63 23.45
N MET A 166 -24.92 12.00 22.93
CA MET A 166 -24.82 10.96 21.92
C MET A 166 -24.43 11.53 20.56
N TRP A 167 -24.99 12.66 20.16
CA TRP A 167 -24.56 13.36 18.94
C TRP A 167 -23.10 13.82 19.02
N ARG A 168 -22.68 14.37 20.16
CA ARG A 168 -21.26 14.69 20.40
C ARG A 168 -20.37 13.45 20.27
N MET A 169 -20.85 12.29 20.68
CA MET A 169 -20.09 11.04 20.55
C MET A 169 -20.01 10.53 19.10
N VAL A 170 -21.11 10.60 18.34
CA VAL A 170 -21.12 10.26 16.90
C VAL A 170 -20.21 11.21 16.14
N GLN A 171 -20.29 12.52 16.41
CA GLN A 171 -19.38 13.52 15.85
C GLN A 171 -17.92 13.24 16.21
N ARG A 172 -17.62 12.88 17.47
CA ARG A 172 -16.26 12.52 17.88
C ARG A 172 -15.73 11.30 17.14
N HIS A 173 -16.59 10.32 16.86
CA HIS A 173 -16.23 9.16 16.04
C HIS A 173 -15.91 9.57 14.60
N MET A 174 -16.78 10.36 13.97
CA MET A 174 -16.53 10.95 12.64
C MET A 174 -15.19 11.68 12.60
N GLU A 175 -14.90 12.55 13.55
CA GLU A 175 -13.64 13.28 13.56
C GLU A 175 -12.40 12.38 13.76
N VAL A 176 -12.53 11.17 14.31
CA VAL A 176 -11.43 10.20 14.44
C VAL A 176 -11.26 9.36 13.18
N THR A 177 -12.35 8.87 12.59
CA THR A 177 -12.33 8.00 11.41
C THR A 177 -12.21 8.77 10.10
N LEU A 178 -12.70 10.00 10.11
CA LEU A 178 -13.04 10.83 8.97
C LEU A 178 -12.64 12.30 9.18
N GLY A 179 -12.04 12.70 10.31
CA GLY A 179 -11.67 14.11 10.53
C GLY A 179 -10.20 14.44 10.20
N SER A 180 -9.39 13.48 9.78
CA SER A 180 -7.94 13.63 9.58
C SER A 180 -7.53 13.94 8.13
N ARG A 181 -8.53 14.30 7.32
CA ARG A 181 -8.57 14.39 5.85
C ARG A 181 -7.88 15.59 5.20
N LEU A 182 -6.93 16.24 5.86
CA LEU A 182 -6.22 17.40 5.30
C LEU A 182 -5.46 17.06 4.00
N MET A 183 -5.25 15.78 3.72
CA MET A 183 -4.39 15.31 2.64
C MET A 183 -5.12 14.46 1.60
N ASP A 184 -6.43 14.21 1.76
CA ASP A 184 -7.18 13.32 0.85
C ASP A 184 -7.25 13.93 -0.55
N SER A 185 -7.61 15.22 -0.67
CA SER A 185 -7.65 15.93 -1.96
C SER A 185 -6.27 16.00 -2.64
N ALA A 186 -5.18 16.13 -1.86
CA ALA A 186 -3.82 16.06 -2.38
C ALA A 186 -3.45 14.64 -2.84
N ALA A 187 -3.93 13.60 -2.16
CA ALA A 187 -3.69 12.22 -2.57
C ALA A 187 -4.46 11.86 -3.84
N LEU A 188 -5.68 12.38 -3.97
CA LEU A 188 -6.60 12.14 -5.08
C LEU A 188 -6.18 12.88 -6.35
N SER A 189 -5.68 14.11 -6.22
CA SER A 189 -5.02 14.84 -7.32
C SER A 189 -3.65 14.25 -7.70
N GLY A 190 -3.17 13.27 -6.93
CA GLY A 190 -1.89 12.61 -7.12
C GLY A 190 -0.70 13.40 -6.57
N ASP A 191 -0.92 14.55 -5.94
CA ASP A 191 0.12 15.44 -5.38
C ASP A 191 0.98 14.76 -4.31
N ILE A 192 0.39 13.80 -3.58
CA ILE A 192 1.09 12.93 -2.63
C ILE A 192 0.72 11.47 -2.84
N ALA A 193 1.60 10.56 -2.42
CA ALA A 193 1.29 9.14 -2.40
C ALA A 193 0.13 8.82 -1.43
N TRP A 194 -0.76 7.91 -1.82
CA TRP A 194 -1.92 7.53 -0.99
C TRP A 194 -1.51 6.97 0.38
N GLU A 195 -0.39 6.28 0.46
CA GLU A 195 0.15 5.78 1.73
C GLU A 195 0.51 6.91 2.69
N THR A 196 1.01 8.02 2.17
CA THR A 196 1.34 9.21 2.96
C THR A 196 0.08 9.84 3.54
N ALA A 197 -0.96 10.00 2.72
CA ALA A 197 -2.26 10.50 3.17
C ALA A 197 -2.83 9.64 4.31
N ILE A 198 -2.77 8.32 4.16
CA ILE A 198 -3.24 7.39 5.20
C ILE A 198 -2.34 7.38 6.43
N ALA A 199 -1.01 7.45 6.28
CA ALA A 199 -0.12 7.50 7.42
C ALA A 199 -0.40 8.74 8.27
N HIS A 200 -0.58 9.90 7.62
CA HIS A 200 -0.97 11.13 8.30
C HIS A 200 -2.35 10.98 8.97
N SER A 201 -3.33 10.41 8.26
CA SER A 201 -4.67 10.19 8.79
C SER A 201 -4.70 9.29 10.02
N LEU A 202 -3.92 8.22 10.00
CA LEU A 202 -3.73 7.32 11.14
C LEU A 202 -3.02 8.00 12.31
N GLY A 203 -1.97 8.78 12.04
CA GLY A 203 -1.23 9.53 13.05
C GLY A 203 -2.13 10.55 13.78
N LEU A 204 -2.91 11.31 13.03
CA LEU A 204 -3.88 12.26 13.59
C LEU A 204 -5.02 11.56 14.34
N GLY A 205 -5.57 10.48 13.77
CA GLY A 205 -6.63 9.70 14.42
C GLY A 205 -6.16 9.13 15.77
N PHE A 206 -4.96 8.57 15.81
CA PHE A 206 -4.32 8.08 17.03
C PHE A 206 -4.11 9.23 18.03
N LYS A 207 -3.53 10.35 17.60
CA LYS A 207 -3.34 11.53 18.47
C LYS A 207 -4.66 12.00 19.07
N ARG A 208 -5.73 12.13 18.27
CA ARG A 208 -7.06 12.58 18.75
C ARG A 208 -7.68 11.60 19.73
N LEU A 209 -7.53 10.31 19.49
CA LEU A 209 -8.05 9.25 20.35
C LEU A 209 -7.44 9.31 21.76
N PHE A 210 -6.12 9.52 21.86
CA PHE A 210 -5.39 9.49 23.13
C PHE A 210 -5.23 10.84 23.84
N SER A 211 -5.28 11.96 23.11
CA SER A 211 -5.06 13.28 23.72
C SER A 211 -6.32 13.95 24.25
N GLN A 212 -7.51 13.66 23.71
CA GLN A 212 -8.71 14.49 23.98
C GLN A 212 -10.04 13.72 24.05
N ARG A 213 -10.07 12.38 23.87
CA ARG A 213 -11.32 11.64 23.58
C ARG A 213 -11.46 10.30 24.30
N TRP A 214 -11.00 10.23 25.54
CA TRP A 214 -11.12 9.02 26.39
C TRP A 214 -12.56 8.53 26.58
N ASP A 215 -13.55 9.44 26.57
CA ASP A 215 -14.96 9.07 26.68
C ASP A 215 -15.42 8.15 25.54
N LEU A 216 -14.90 8.35 24.33
CA LEU A 216 -15.23 7.53 23.17
C LEU A 216 -14.74 6.09 23.36
N LEU A 217 -13.50 5.94 23.86
CA LEU A 217 -12.92 4.64 24.21
C LEU A 217 -13.70 3.95 25.35
N ARG A 218 -14.03 4.70 26.41
CA ARG A 218 -14.83 4.19 27.53
C ARG A 218 -16.20 3.71 27.07
N TYR A 219 -16.84 4.47 26.18
CA TYR A 219 -18.14 4.09 25.62
C TYR A 219 -18.05 2.78 24.82
N PHE A 220 -17.11 2.67 23.89
CA PHE A 220 -16.94 1.43 23.13
C PHE A 220 -16.54 0.25 24.01
N ALA A 221 -15.74 0.46 25.05
CA ALA A 221 -15.41 -0.58 26.02
C ALA A 221 -16.66 -1.05 26.79
N LYS A 222 -17.52 -0.12 27.23
CA LYS A 222 -18.80 -0.44 27.90
C LYS A 222 -19.73 -1.23 26.98
N GLU A 223 -19.91 -0.80 25.74
CA GLU A 223 -20.78 -1.50 24.77
C GLU A 223 -20.22 -2.88 24.38
N THR A 224 -18.89 -3.00 24.29
CA THR A 224 -18.23 -4.29 24.07
C THR A 224 -18.46 -5.23 25.24
N ALA A 225 -18.26 -4.76 26.49
CA ALA A 225 -18.51 -5.56 27.69
C ALA A 225 -19.99 -5.99 27.77
N ARG A 226 -20.92 -5.06 27.52
CA ARG A 226 -22.36 -5.36 27.46
C ARG A 226 -22.66 -6.47 26.46
N ALA A 227 -22.13 -6.38 25.24
CA ALA A 227 -22.37 -7.36 24.18
C ALA A 227 -21.77 -8.76 24.49
N LEU A 228 -20.72 -8.83 25.31
CA LEU A 228 -20.12 -10.10 25.74
C LEU A 228 -20.86 -10.73 26.92
N LEU A 229 -21.37 -9.91 27.84
CA LEU A 229 -21.96 -10.36 29.11
C LEU A 229 -23.47 -10.58 29.04
N VAL A 230 -24.19 -9.79 28.24
CA VAL A 230 -25.65 -9.89 28.13
C VAL A 230 -26.01 -10.91 27.04
N ARG A 231 -26.78 -11.94 27.41
CA ARG A 231 -27.39 -12.86 26.44
C ARG A 231 -28.33 -12.07 25.52
N SER A 232 -27.92 -11.85 24.28
CA SER A 232 -28.83 -11.35 23.25
C SER A 232 -29.80 -12.47 22.84
N PRO A 233 -31.06 -12.15 22.51
CA PRO A 233 -31.90 -13.09 21.77
C PRO A 233 -31.14 -13.57 20.54
N GLY A 234 -31.31 -14.86 20.20
CA GLY A 234 -30.52 -15.55 19.18
C GLY A 234 -30.37 -14.73 17.88
N PRO A 235 -29.28 -14.94 17.13
CA PRO A 235 -29.06 -14.16 15.92
C PRO A 235 -30.29 -14.25 15.00
N LYS A 236 -30.77 -13.10 14.49
CA LYS A 236 -31.57 -13.12 13.25
C LYS A 236 -30.78 -13.96 12.25
N ARG A 237 -31.40 -14.98 11.64
CA ARG A 237 -30.73 -15.90 10.70
C ARG A 237 -29.87 -15.08 9.73
N GLY A 238 -28.61 -15.46 9.55
CA GLY A 238 -27.69 -14.81 8.61
C GLY A 238 -27.09 -13.46 9.03
N LEU A 239 -27.29 -12.95 10.26
CA LEU A 239 -26.65 -11.70 10.72
C LEU A 239 -25.67 -11.92 11.87
N ALA A 240 -24.58 -11.14 11.87
CA ALA A 240 -23.65 -11.10 12.98
C ALA A 240 -24.37 -10.68 14.28
N SER A 241 -24.19 -11.48 15.33
CA SER A 241 -24.65 -11.14 16.68
C SER A 241 -23.74 -10.06 17.27
N TYR A 242 -24.26 -9.27 18.22
CA TYR A 242 -23.44 -8.26 18.89
C TYR A 242 -22.23 -8.88 19.61
N ARG A 243 -22.36 -10.12 20.10
CA ARG A 243 -21.23 -10.87 20.67
C ARG A 243 -20.14 -11.16 19.63
N MET A 244 -20.52 -11.60 18.43
CA MET A 244 -19.54 -11.79 17.33
C MET A 244 -18.93 -10.46 16.89
N THR A 245 -19.70 -9.38 16.85
CA THR A 245 -19.18 -8.03 16.57
C THR A 245 -18.18 -7.58 17.64
N ALA A 246 -18.46 -7.83 18.92
CA ALA A 246 -17.55 -7.52 20.04
C ALA A 246 -16.24 -8.33 19.96
N LEU A 247 -16.33 -9.64 19.70
CA LEU A 247 -15.15 -10.47 19.50
C LEU A 247 -14.33 -10.02 18.28
N SER A 248 -15.01 -9.63 17.19
CA SER A 248 -14.36 -9.10 15.99
C SER A 248 -13.69 -7.75 16.25
N LEU A 249 -14.32 -6.86 17.03
CA LEU A 249 -13.71 -5.60 17.48
C LEU A 249 -12.40 -5.89 18.22
N LEU A 250 -12.43 -6.74 19.25
CA LEU A 250 -11.26 -7.09 20.05
C LEU A 250 -10.14 -7.72 19.21
N LYS A 251 -10.49 -8.68 18.34
CA LYS A 251 -9.56 -9.32 17.41
C LYS A 251 -8.88 -8.28 16.51
N ASN A 252 -9.64 -7.37 15.92
CA ASN A 252 -9.08 -6.38 15.01
C ASN A 252 -8.28 -5.30 15.76
N THR A 253 -8.64 -4.92 16.99
CA THR A 253 -7.81 -4.05 17.84
C THR A 253 -6.42 -4.64 18.06
N LEU A 254 -6.32 -5.94 18.41
CA LEU A 254 -5.03 -6.62 18.60
C LEU A 254 -4.22 -6.71 17.30
N LEU A 255 -4.90 -6.96 16.17
CA LEU A 255 -4.27 -7.12 14.86
C LEU A 255 -3.99 -5.80 14.14
N CYS A 256 -4.47 -4.65 14.64
CA CYS A 256 -4.20 -3.34 14.04
C CYS A 256 -2.71 -2.96 14.08
N SER A 257 -1.90 -3.59 14.95
CA SER A 257 -0.44 -3.45 14.93
C SER A 257 0.18 -3.80 13.57
N SER A 258 -0.45 -4.68 12.78
CA SER A 258 0.00 -5.01 11.42
C SER A 258 -0.03 -3.82 10.45
N VAL A 259 -0.88 -2.82 10.70
CA VAL A 259 -1.02 -1.58 9.93
C VAL A 259 0.19 -0.66 10.12
N TYR A 260 0.93 -0.79 11.23
CA TYR A 260 2.11 0.04 11.52
C TYR A 260 3.15 0.00 10.39
N ARG A 261 3.29 -1.14 9.70
CA ARG A 261 4.17 -1.25 8.53
C ARG A 261 3.70 -0.37 7.37
N THR A 262 2.40 -0.32 7.11
CA THR A 262 1.80 0.55 6.09
C THR A 262 1.96 2.01 6.46
N TYR A 263 1.72 2.36 7.73
CA TYR A 263 2.00 3.69 8.28
C TYR A 263 3.47 4.11 8.07
N ARG A 264 4.43 3.27 8.46
CA ARG A 264 5.86 3.56 8.31
C ARG A 264 6.25 3.76 6.84
N ARG A 265 5.66 2.99 5.93
CA ARG A 265 5.86 3.16 4.48
C ARG A 265 5.34 4.51 4.00
N GLY A 266 4.13 4.90 4.44
CA GLY A 266 3.56 6.21 4.10
C GLY A 266 4.37 7.39 4.62
N VAL A 267 4.93 7.29 5.83
CA VAL A 267 5.85 8.29 6.38
C VAL A 267 7.11 8.42 5.51
N LYS A 268 7.69 7.28 5.07
CA LYS A 268 8.85 7.30 4.16
C LYS A 268 8.50 7.89 2.79
N ALA A 269 7.30 7.60 2.27
CA ALA A 269 6.86 8.05 0.96
C ALA A 269 6.54 9.56 0.90
N ALA A 270 6.51 10.27 2.03
CA ALA A 270 6.11 11.67 2.08
C ALA A 270 6.95 12.61 1.20
N GLY A 271 8.22 12.27 0.97
CA GLY A 271 9.13 13.06 0.12
C GLY A 271 9.13 12.69 -1.37
N ARG A 272 8.31 11.73 -1.81
CA ARG A 272 8.34 11.24 -3.19
C ARG A 272 7.80 12.25 -4.20
N GLY A 273 6.88 13.11 -3.77
CA GLY A 273 6.17 14.04 -4.64
C GLY A 273 4.98 13.39 -5.34
N THR A 274 4.59 13.99 -6.47
CA THR A 274 3.37 13.69 -7.20
C THR A 274 3.56 12.50 -8.14
N GLU A 275 2.73 11.46 -8.10
CA GLU A 275 2.85 10.34 -9.05
C GLU A 275 2.58 10.81 -10.49
N ARG A 276 3.51 10.57 -11.42
CA ARG A 276 3.45 11.01 -12.82
C ARG A 276 3.88 9.85 -13.73
N PRO A 277 2.97 8.90 -14.03
CA PRO A 277 3.30 7.74 -14.86
C PRO A 277 3.67 8.11 -16.31
N ASP A 278 3.36 9.33 -16.75
CA ASP A 278 3.66 9.85 -18.08
C ASP A 278 4.87 10.79 -18.14
N ALA A 279 5.50 11.09 -17.00
CA ALA A 279 6.69 11.93 -16.98
C ALA A 279 7.82 11.26 -17.77
N VAL A 280 8.44 12.02 -18.68
CA VAL A 280 9.58 11.59 -19.49
C VAL A 280 10.82 12.32 -19.01
N TRP A 281 11.91 11.60 -18.82
CA TRP A 281 13.16 12.17 -18.36
C TRP A 281 14.31 11.93 -19.34
N PRO A 282 14.82 12.96 -20.02
CA PRO A 282 15.92 12.80 -20.97
C PRO A 282 17.32 12.64 -20.30
N LEU A 283 17.43 12.00 -19.13
CA LEU A 283 18.69 11.85 -18.38
C LEU A 283 19.83 11.26 -19.22
N LEU A 284 19.54 10.20 -19.97
CA LEU A 284 20.55 9.58 -20.82
C LEU A 284 21.02 10.53 -21.92
N GLN A 285 20.10 11.29 -22.52
CA GLN A 285 20.43 12.26 -23.54
C GLN A 285 21.28 13.41 -22.97
N GLU A 286 20.93 13.93 -21.79
CA GLU A 286 21.69 14.99 -21.12
C GLU A 286 23.10 14.53 -20.71
N ALA A 287 23.24 13.29 -20.24
CA ALA A 287 24.52 12.80 -19.76
C ALA A 287 25.44 12.25 -20.88
N MET A 288 24.88 11.70 -21.96
CA MET A 288 25.65 11.12 -23.07
C MET A 288 25.85 12.09 -24.23
N GLY A 289 25.03 13.14 -24.33
CA GLY A 289 25.05 14.09 -25.44
C GLY A 289 24.84 13.39 -26.78
N VAL A 290 25.69 13.70 -27.76
CA VAL A 290 25.63 13.14 -29.13
C VAL A 290 25.76 11.62 -29.18
N ARG A 291 26.42 10.99 -28.20
CA ARG A 291 26.63 9.53 -28.16
C ARG A 291 25.35 8.73 -27.91
N ILE A 292 24.26 9.40 -27.50
CA ILE A 292 22.96 8.73 -27.32
C ILE A 292 22.44 8.11 -28.63
N ALA A 293 22.83 8.66 -29.79
CA ALA A 293 22.47 8.15 -31.10
C ALA A 293 23.03 6.74 -31.39
N GLU A 294 24.07 6.32 -30.65
CA GLU A 294 24.66 4.98 -30.73
C GLU A 294 23.87 3.94 -29.91
N VAL A 295 22.92 4.37 -29.07
CA VAL A 295 22.13 3.50 -28.19
C VAL A 295 20.79 3.19 -28.83
N HIS A 296 20.33 1.94 -28.70
CA HIS A 296 19.06 1.51 -29.27
C HIS A 296 17.88 2.33 -28.70
N PRO A 297 16.97 2.87 -29.53
CA PRO A 297 15.89 3.75 -29.08
C PRO A 297 15.01 3.20 -27.95
N ARG A 298 14.70 1.89 -27.97
CA ARG A 298 13.96 1.25 -26.88
C ARG A 298 14.64 1.32 -25.52
N ILE A 299 15.97 1.25 -25.47
CA ILE A 299 16.71 1.40 -24.21
C ILE A 299 16.57 2.85 -23.72
N VAL A 300 16.71 3.82 -24.64
CA VAL A 300 16.53 5.24 -24.32
C VAL A 300 15.13 5.51 -23.75
N GLU A 301 14.09 4.96 -24.38
CA GLU A 301 12.70 5.08 -23.92
C GLU A 301 12.49 4.47 -22.53
N PHE A 302 13.05 3.29 -22.26
CA PHE A 302 12.96 2.65 -20.95
C PHE A 302 13.55 3.52 -19.85
N TYR A 303 14.78 4.02 -20.02
CA TYR A 303 15.39 4.88 -19.01
C TYR A 303 14.76 6.27 -18.93
N SER A 304 14.04 6.68 -19.98
CA SER A 304 13.28 7.94 -19.94
C SER A 304 12.00 7.83 -19.12
N ASN A 305 11.34 6.66 -19.13
CA ASN A 305 10.21 6.39 -18.26
C ASN A 305 10.01 4.87 -18.04
N PRO A 306 10.64 4.30 -16.98
CA PRO A 306 10.49 2.89 -16.65
C PRO A 306 9.07 2.46 -16.28
N ALA A 307 8.19 3.39 -15.87
CA ALA A 307 6.81 3.06 -15.46
C ALA A 307 5.93 2.58 -16.62
N ARG A 308 6.35 2.82 -17.88
CA ARG A 308 5.69 2.35 -19.11
C ARG A 308 6.06 0.92 -19.50
N PHE A 309 6.84 0.24 -18.66
CA PHE A 309 7.32 -1.10 -18.91
C PHE A 309 6.95 -2.04 -17.77
N GLN A 310 6.63 -3.28 -18.13
CA GLN A 310 6.56 -4.37 -17.19
C GLN A 310 7.92 -5.07 -17.17
N ALA A 311 8.43 -5.40 -15.98
CA ALA A 311 9.67 -6.13 -15.85
C ALA A 311 9.51 -7.38 -15.00
N ARG A 312 10.26 -8.42 -15.34
CA ARG A 312 10.49 -9.58 -14.48
C ARG A 312 11.95 -9.61 -14.08
N VAL A 313 12.19 -9.83 -12.81
CA VAL A 313 13.54 -9.85 -12.24
C VAL A 313 13.92 -11.25 -11.79
N ARG A 314 15.19 -11.60 -11.94
CA ARG A 314 15.84 -12.77 -11.34
C ARG A 314 17.12 -12.30 -10.64
N VAL A 315 17.39 -12.81 -9.45
CA VAL A 315 18.61 -12.51 -8.70
C VAL A 315 19.34 -13.80 -8.36
N HIS A 316 20.66 -13.77 -8.51
CA HIS A 316 21.57 -14.85 -8.15
C HIS A 316 22.74 -14.29 -7.34
N PHE A 317 23.17 -15.00 -6.30
CA PHE A 317 24.34 -14.68 -5.50
C PHE A 317 25.30 -15.87 -5.56
N SER A 318 26.53 -15.59 -5.98
CA SER A 318 27.55 -16.62 -6.25
C SER A 318 28.19 -17.18 -4.98
N THR A 319 28.00 -16.54 -3.81
CA THR A 319 28.66 -16.93 -2.56
C THR A 319 27.74 -16.85 -1.35
N LEU A 320 27.97 -17.72 -0.36
CA LEU A 320 27.25 -17.70 0.91
C LEU A 320 27.39 -16.35 1.67
N PRO A 321 28.59 -15.72 1.76
CA PRO A 321 28.71 -14.39 2.36
C PRO A 321 27.92 -13.31 1.62
N ALA A 322 27.84 -13.34 0.28
CA ALA A 322 27.02 -12.39 -0.48
C ALA A 322 25.52 -12.59 -0.18
N ARG A 323 25.06 -13.84 -0.08
CA ARG A 323 23.69 -14.17 0.33
C ARG A 323 23.37 -13.64 1.72
N ILE A 324 24.22 -13.93 2.70
CA ILE A 324 24.05 -13.51 4.09
C ILE A 324 24.11 -11.99 4.20
N GLY A 325 25.08 -11.34 3.57
CA GLY A 325 25.24 -9.89 3.57
C GLY A 325 24.03 -9.18 2.96
N SER A 326 23.51 -9.69 1.84
CA SER A 326 22.30 -9.14 1.21
C SER A 326 21.05 -9.32 2.08
N MET A 327 20.94 -10.46 2.78
CA MET A 327 19.86 -10.68 3.75
C MET A 327 19.94 -9.68 4.92
N PHE A 328 21.12 -9.45 5.50
CA PHE A 328 21.31 -8.46 6.56
C PHE A 328 21.01 -7.04 6.08
N ALA A 329 21.49 -6.66 4.88
CA ALA A 329 21.17 -5.37 4.28
C ALA A 329 19.64 -5.20 4.10
N ALA A 330 18.95 -6.23 3.61
CA ALA A 330 17.50 -6.22 3.45
C ALA A 330 16.75 -6.07 4.79
N LEU A 331 17.23 -6.71 5.86
CA LEU A 331 16.66 -6.60 7.20
C LEU A 331 16.90 -5.22 7.82
N LEU A 332 18.11 -4.68 7.69
CA LEU A 332 18.53 -3.42 8.33
C LEU A 332 17.99 -2.19 7.60
N LEU A 333 18.11 -2.18 6.26
CA LEU A 333 17.72 -1.03 5.43
C LEU A 333 16.23 -1.08 5.04
N GLY A 334 15.60 -2.24 5.17
CA GLY A 334 14.28 -2.50 4.61
C GLY A 334 14.26 -2.56 3.08
N GLN A 335 15.43 -2.43 2.44
CA GLN A 335 15.68 -2.46 1.00
C GLN A 335 16.77 -3.51 0.73
N GLY A 336 16.56 -4.40 -0.26
CA GLY A 336 17.51 -5.46 -0.60
C GLY A 336 16.85 -6.71 -1.17
N LEU A 337 17.63 -7.52 -1.89
CA LEU A 337 17.18 -8.74 -2.56
C LEU A 337 17.82 -9.96 -1.92
N TYR A 338 17.06 -11.05 -1.77
CA TYR A 338 17.58 -12.33 -1.32
C TYR A 338 17.05 -13.42 -2.26
N GLU A 339 17.92 -14.35 -2.63
CA GLU A 339 17.70 -15.32 -3.71
C GLU A 339 16.42 -16.14 -3.58
N SER A 340 15.98 -16.43 -2.36
CA SER A 340 15.10 -17.58 -2.10
C SER A 340 13.69 -17.49 -2.72
N HIS A 341 13.29 -16.37 -3.34
CA HIS A 341 11.95 -16.19 -3.90
C HIS A 341 11.89 -15.30 -5.16
N LEU A 342 13.01 -15.14 -5.88
CA LEU A 342 13.14 -14.13 -6.94
C LEU A 342 13.10 -14.67 -8.37
N ASP A 343 12.82 -15.95 -8.60
CA ASP A 343 12.79 -16.45 -9.97
C ASP A 343 11.53 -15.98 -10.72
N GLY A 344 11.71 -15.00 -11.62
CA GLY A 344 10.63 -14.45 -12.43
C GLY A 344 9.67 -13.53 -11.66
N SER A 345 10.11 -12.94 -10.53
CA SER A 345 9.29 -12.02 -9.76
C SER A 345 8.90 -10.80 -10.59
N GLU A 346 7.63 -10.43 -10.54
CA GLU A 346 7.15 -9.22 -11.21
C GLU A 346 7.75 -7.98 -10.56
N THR A 347 8.04 -6.99 -11.38
CA THR A 347 8.61 -5.71 -10.99
C THR A 347 7.75 -4.60 -11.56
N ARG A 348 7.43 -3.62 -10.73
CA ARG A 348 6.74 -2.39 -11.09
C ARG A 348 7.67 -1.22 -10.86
N PHE A 349 7.65 -0.26 -11.77
CA PHE A 349 8.32 1.01 -11.61
C PHE A 349 7.28 2.11 -11.41
N ARG A 350 7.52 3.00 -10.45
CA ARG A 350 6.70 4.18 -10.21
C ARG A 350 7.58 5.41 -10.37
N ALA A 351 7.05 6.41 -11.05
CA ALA A 351 7.71 7.68 -11.29
C ALA A 351 6.93 8.80 -10.59
N PHE A 352 7.65 9.66 -9.88
CA PHE A 352 7.07 10.77 -9.14
C PHE A 352 7.78 12.06 -9.54
N ARG A 353 7.07 13.20 -9.49
CA ARG A 353 7.63 14.54 -9.71
C ARG A 353 7.60 15.31 -8.40
N ARG A 354 8.75 15.80 -7.96
CA ARG A 354 8.90 16.63 -6.77
C ARG A 354 8.59 18.10 -7.05
N SER A 355 8.44 18.87 -5.98
CA SER A 355 8.15 20.31 -6.04
C SER A 355 9.28 21.13 -6.66
N ASP A 356 10.53 20.66 -6.57
CA ASP A 356 11.70 21.27 -7.23
C ASP A 356 11.81 20.91 -8.72
N GLY A 357 10.84 20.17 -9.26
CA GLY A 357 10.81 19.72 -10.65
C GLY A 357 11.62 18.45 -10.93
N SER A 358 12.37 17.94 -9.95
CA SER A 358 13.07 16.67 -10.09
C SER A 358 12.08 15.51 -10.16
N LEU A 359 12.50 14.43 -10.82
CA LEU A 359 11.74 13.19 -10.88
C LEU A 359 12.37 12.16 -9.91
N HIS A 360 11.54 11.34 -9.32
CA HIS A 360 11.90 10.34 -8.31
C HIS A 360 11.40 8.97 -8.76
N PHE A 361 12.24 7.94 -8.66
CA PHE A 361 11.88 6.60 -9.09
C PHE A 361 11.83 5.62 -7.93
N VAL A 362 10.77 4.81 -7.95
CA VAL A 362 10.65 3.67 -7.04
C VAL A 362 10.55 2.40 -7.87
N ARG A 363 11.49 1.49 -7.66
CA ARG A 363 11.44 0.14 -8.21
C ARG A 363 10.87 -0.79 -7.15
N GLU A 364 9.75 -1.41 -7.44
CA GLU A 364 9.05 -2.36 -6.60
C GLU A 364 9.19 -3.78 -7.15
N ILE A 365 9.64 -4.72 -6.33
CA ILE A 365 9.81 -6.13 -6.69
C ILE A 365 8.87 -6.97 -5.83
N TYR A 366 7.98 -7.73 -6.48
CA TYR A 366 6.99 -8.59 -5.85
C TYR A 366 7.58 -9.99 -5.60
N CYS A 367 8.21 -10.17 -4.44
CA CYS A 367 8.81 -11.44 -4.02
C CYS A 367 7.77 -12.30 -3.29
N GLN A 368 6.98 -13.12 -4.01
CA GLN A 368 5.93 -13.97 -3.44
C GLN A 368 4.95 -13.22 -2.51
N ASN A 369 5.21 -13.23 -1.19
CA ASN A 369 4.38 -12.57 -0.16
C ASN A 369 4.96 -11.24 0.34
N ASN A 370 6.08 -10.77 -0.22
CA ASN A 370 6.76 -9.56 0.21
C ASN A 370 6.92 -8.57 -0.94
N LEU A 371 6.75 -7.29 -0.63
CA LEU A 371 7.11 -6.19 -1.52
C LEU A 371 8.48 -5.66 -1.12
N ARG A 372 9.40 -5.54 -2.08
CA ARG A 372 10.70 -4.89 -1.89
C ARG A 372 10.77 -3.64 -2.74
N SER A 373 10.86 -2.47 -2.10
CA SER A 373 10.99 -1.18 -2.77
C SER A 373 12.43 -0.69 -2.72
N PHE A 374 12.97 -0.28 -3.86
CA PHE A 374 14.22 0.46 -4.01
C PHE A 374 13.84 1.89 -4.35
N ASP A 375 14.25 2.80 -3.48
CA ASP A 375 13.86 4.19 -3.48
C ASP A 375 15.13 4.99 -3.84
N SER A 376 15.23 5.41 -5.10
CA SER A 376 16.39 6.16 -5.60
C SER A 376 15.98 7.28 -6.55
N ASP A 377 16.70 8.38 -6.44
CA ASP A 377 16.65 9.48 -7.40
C ASP A 377 17.71 9.29 -8.45
N PHE A 378 17.44 9.84 -9.64
CA PHE A 378 18.47 10.04 -10.63
C PHE A 378 18.67 11.54 -10.83
N ALA A 379 19.89 12.01 -11.04
CA ALA A 379 20.11 13.44 -11.28
C ALA A 379 21.34 13.68 -12.13
N ILE A 380 21.30 14.70 -12.98
CA ILE A 380 22.51 15.21 -13.62
C ILE A 380 23.20 16.17 -12.66
N ARG A 381 24.46 15.91 -12.35
CA ARG A 381 25.34 16.82 -11.62
C ARG A 381 26.67 16.94 -12.33
N THR A 382 27.33 18.08 -12.14
CA THR A 382 28.68 18.26 -12.67
C THR A 382 29.69 17.59 -11.75
N LEU A 383 30.50 16.69 -12.31
CA LEU A 383 31.65 16.08 -11.65
C LEU A 383 32.86 16.23 -12.56
N ASP A 384 33.95 16.76 -12.01
CA ASP A 384 35.19 17.04 -12.73
C ASP A 384 34.97 17.87 -14.02
N GLY A 385 34.06 18.86 -13.96
CA GLY A 385 33.74 19.75 -15.07
C GLY A 385 32.82 19.16 -16.15
N SER A 386 32.33 17.92 -15.98
CA SER A 386 31.44 17.24 -16.94
C SER A 386 30.10 16.86 -16.32
N PRO A 387 28.97 16.94 -17.06
CA PRO A 387 27.69 16.44 -16.59
C PRO A 387 27.76 14.91 -16.43
N ARG A 388 27.33 14.42 -15.27
CA ARG A 388 27.27 12.99 -14.94
C ARG A 388 25.91 12.66 -14.36
N LEU A 389 25.41 11.48 -14.73
CA LEU A 389 24.23 10.89 -14.10
C LEU A 389 24.63 10.36 -12.73
N PHE A 390 23.85 10.67 -11.71
CA PHE A 390 23.98 10.12 -10.36
C PHE A 390 22.74 9.31 -10.03
N GLU A 391 22.90 8.14 -9.42
CA GLU A 391 21.85 7.48 -8.66
C GLU A 391 22.00 7.85 -7.17
N ILE A 392 20.96 8.42 -6.56
CA ILE A 392 21.00 9.00 -5.22
C ILE A 392 20.02 8.26 -4.32
N PHE A 393 20.51 7.78 -3.18
CA PHE A 393 19.75 7.15 -2.11
C PHE A 393 19.69 8.11 -0.93
N ASP A 394 18.71 9.01 -0.93
CA ASP A 394 18.59 10.09 0.06
C ASP A 394 18.43 9.57 1.50
N ASP A 395 17.74 8.45 1.68
CA ASP A 395 17.60 7.77 2.98
C ASP A 395 18.96 7.32 3.53
N LEU A 396 19.86 6.88 2.64
CA LEU A 396 21.18 6.36 3.00
C LEU A 396 22.27 7.44 2.98
N LYS A 397 21.95 8.63 2.47
CA LYS A 397 22.92 9.70 2.19
C LYS A 397 24.05 9.23 1.27
N ILE A 398 23.71 8.37 0.30
CA ILE A 398 24.63 7.81 -0.69
C ILE A 398 24.29 8.37 -2.07
N ALA A 399 25.29 8.77 -2.84
CA ALA A 399 25.14 9.09 -4.25
C ALA A 399 26.21 8.35 -5.06
N VAL A 400 25.83 7.73 -6.17
CA VAL A 400 26.70 6.93 -7.02
C VAL A 400 26.78 7.59 -8.40
N PRO A 401 27.93 8.16 -8.81
CA PRO A 401 28.11 8.62 -10.18
C PRO A 401 28.12 7.41 -11.13
N MET A 402 27.34 7.52 -12.19
CA MET A 402 27.19 6.51 -13.22
C MET A 402 27.99 6.91 -14.46
N GLN A 403 28.81 5.98 -14.93
CA GLN A 403 29.49 6.06 -16.23
C GLN A 403 28.66 5.27 -17.24
N MET A 404 28.48 5.83 -18.43
CA MET A 404 27.63 5.27 -19.47
C MET A 404 28.41 5.16 -20.77
N GLU A 405 28.37 3.99 -21.37
CA GLU A 405 29.09 3.65 -22.59
C GLU A 405 28.17 2.90 -23.53
N PRO A 406 27.91 3.41 -24.76
CA PRO A 406 27.37 2.60 -25.84
C PRO A 406 28.30 1.42 -26.09
N VAL A 407 27.70 0.26 -26.30
CA VAL A 407 28.39 -0.98 -26.66
C VAL A 407 27.77 -1.52 -27.94
N GLY A 408 28.50 -2.41 -28.64
CA GLY A 408 28.09 -2.94 -29.94
C GLY A 408 26.64 -3.43 -29.98
N ASN A 409 26.01 -3.29 -31.16
CA ASN A 409 24.60 -3.59 -31.44
C ASN A 409 23.59 -2.71 -30.68
N GLY A 410 23.94 -1.44 -30.42
CA GLY A 410 23.06 -0.47 -29.77
C GLY A 410 22.82 -0.74 -28.28
N ALA A 411 23.61 -1.60 -27.66
CA ALA A 411 23.52 -1.88 -26.22
C ALA A 411 24.07 -0.70 -25.39
N LEU A 412 23.70 -0.65 -24.12
CA LEU A 412 24.18 0.36 -23.17
C LEU A 412 24.82 -0.33 -21.96
N LEU A 413 26.04 0.07 -21.61
CA LEU A 413 26.70 -0.28 -20.36
C LEU A 413 26.64 0.91 -19.40
N ILE A 414 26.16 0.68 -18.19
CA ILE A 414 26.15 1.65 -17.10
C ILE A 414 26.95 1.06 -15.94
N HIS A 415 27.92 1.78 -15.40
CA HIS A 415 28.67 1.29 -14.24
C HIS A 415 28.99 2.38 -13.23
N GLY A 416 29.00 1.98 -11.96
CA GLY A 416 29.37 2.81 -10.81
C GLY A 416 30.68 2.31 -10.22
N ASP A 417 31.65 3.22 -10.19
CA ASP A 417 33.04 2.96 -9.75
C ASP A 417 33.38 3.66 -8.42
N GLU A 418 32.52 4.57 -7.98
CA GLU A 418 32.73 5.42 -6.81
C GLU A 418 31.41 5.63 -6.08
N LEU A 419 31.47 6.03 -4.82
CA LEU A 419 30.29 6.42 -4.06
C LEU A 419 30.60 7.67 -3.25
N PHE A 420 29.59 8.52 -3.08
CA PHE A 420 29.66 9.68 -2.19
C PHE A 420 28.77 9.42 -0.99
N TYR A 421 29.35 9.40 0.21
CA TYR A 421 28.59 9.34 1.45
C TYR A 421 28.57 10.72 2.08
N ARG A 422 27.38 11.33 2.21
CA ARG A 422 27.20 12.71 2.69
C ARG A 422 28.07 13.72 1.95
N GLY A 423 28.24 13.52 0.64
CA GLY A 423 29.08 14.36 -0.23
C GLY A 423 30.58 14.07 -0.18
N ILE A 424 31.03 13.17 0.70
CA ILE A 424 32.44 12.75 0.77
C ILE A 424 32.67 11.60 -0.22
N ARG A 425 33.61 11.78 -1.15
CA ARG A 425 34.03 10.76 -2.10
C ARG A 425 34.69 9.60 -1.34
N LEU A 426 34.10 8.42 -1.46
CA LEU A 426 34.63 7.18 -0.90
C LEU A 426 34.97 6.22 -2.04
N PRO A 427 36.18 5.61 -2.04
CA PRO A 427 36.48 4.56 -2.98
C PRO A 427 35.61 3.33 -2.69
N LEU A 428 35.01 2.75 -3.72
CA LEU A 428 34.48 1.39 -3.61
C LEU A 428 35.70 0.45 -3.51
N PHE A 429 35.95 -0.12 -2.32
CA PHE A 429 37.10 -0.99 -2.03
C PHE A 429 37.07 -2.29 -2.85
N GLY A 430 37.37 -2.19 -4.15
CA GLY A 430 37.32 -3.30 -5.10
C GLY A 430 35.92 -3.74 -5.51
N PHE A 431 34.85 -3.06 -5.10
CA PHE A 431 33.51 -3.38 -5.58
C PHE A 431 33.17 -2.54 -6.81
N ARG A 432 32.55 -3.17 -7.82
CA ARG A 432 32.06 -2.47 -9.00
C ARG A 432 30.67 -3.00 -9.34
N VAL A 433 29.75 -2.08 -9.63
CA VAL A 433 28.40 -2.42 -10.11
C VAL A 433 28.32 -2.09 -11.58
N GLN A 434 27.91 -3.05 -12.40
CA GLN A 434 27.73 -2.86 -13.84
C GLN A 434 26.33 -3.32 -14.25
N PHE A 435 25.65 -2.56 -15.09
CA PHE A 435 24.39 -2.91 -15.74
C PHE A 435 24.57 -2.85 -17.25
N ARG A 436 24.35 -3.97 -17.94
CA ARG A 436 24.32 -4.02 -19.39
C ARG A 436 22.89 -4.18 -19.88
N SER A 437 22.42 -3.22 -20.66
CA SER A 437 21.11 -3.24 -21.30
C SER A 437 21.27 -3.56 -22.78
N SER A 438 20.51 -4.53 -23.27
CA SER A 438 20.51 -4.95 -24.68
C SER A 438 19.09 -5.26 -25.14
N VAL A 439 18.83 -5.07 -26.43
CA VAL A 439 17.53 -5.42 -27.02
C VAL A 439 17.60 -6.83 -27.61
N ALA A 440 16.55 -7.61 -27.38
CA ALA A 440 16.36 -8.93 -27.96
C ALA A 440 14.93 -9.05 -28.50
N GLU A 441 14.75 -9.83 -29.55
CA GLU A 441 13.42 -10.25 -29.99
C GLU A 441 13.08 -11.61 -29.38
N SER A 442 11.87 -11.72 -28.82
CA SER A 442 11.33 -12.97 -28.27
C SER A 442 9.84 -13.02 -28.55
N ASP A 443 9.35 -14.12 -29.13
CA ASP A 443 7.92 -14.33 -29.41
C ASP A 443 7.26 -13.19 -30.21
N GLY A 444 7.98 -12.60 -31.17
CA GLY A 444 7.49 -11.47 -31.98
C GLY A 444 7.37 -10.15 -31.22
N GLN A 445 7.89 -10.07 -29.99
CA GLN A 445 7.93 -8.86 -29.18
C GLN A 445 9.37 -8.42 -28.95
N THR A 446 9.60 -7.10 -29.01
CA THR A 446 10.88 -6.50 -28.67
C THR A 446 11.00 -6.36 -27.15
N GLU A 447 12.01 -6.99 -26.57
CA GLU A 447 12.28 -6.95 -25.14
C GLU A 447 13.62 -6.28 -24.83
N ILE A 448 13.72 -5.64 -23.67
CA ILE A 448 14.99 -5.14 -23.14
C ILE A 448 15.46 -6.12 -22.07
N ARG A 449 16.67 -6.66 -22.26
CA ARG A 449 17.35 -7.49 -21.27
C ARG A 449 18.38 -6.64 -20.54
N ILE A 450 18.26 -6.55 -19.23
CA ILE A 450 19.19 -5.80 -18.38
C ILE A 450 19.89 -6.77 -17.44
N GLU A 451 21.21 -6.90 -17.58
CA GLU A 451 22.05 -7.70 -16.69
C GLU A 451 22.87 -6.79 -15.77
N GLY A 452 22.50 -6.74 -14.50
CA GLY A 452 23.30 -6.17 -13.43
C GLY A 452 24.26 -7.20 -12.83
N ARG A 453 25.52 -6.82 -12.59
CA ARG A 453 26.54 -7.64 -11.95
C ARG A 453 27.20 -6.85 -10.82
N LEU A 454 27.33 -7.49 -9.66
CA LEU A 454 28.16 -7.02 -8.56
C LEU A 454 29.51 -7.73 -8.64
N LEU A 455 30.54 -6.99 -9.01
CA LEU A 455 31.90 -7.49 -9.23
C LEU A 455 32.81 -7.10 -8.08
N LEU A 456 33.78 -7.97 -7.80
CA LEU A 456 34.85 -7.77 -6.84
C LEU A 456 36.19 -7.66 -7.59
N GLN A 457 36.45 -6.47 -8.13
CA GLN A 457 37.63 -6.08 -8.90
C GLN A 457 38.48 -5.05 -8.11
N PRO A 458 39.36 -5.51 -7.20
CA PRO A 458 40.30 -4.63 -6.50
C PRO A 458 41.23 -3.91 -7.49
N ARG A 459 41.42 -2.61 -7.30
CA ARG A 459 42.30 -1.78 -8.14
C ARG A 459 43.80 -2.01 -7.89
N SER A 460 44.18 -2.64 -6.77
CA SER A 460 45.58 -2.90 -6.42
C SER A 460 46.02 -4.33 -6.73
N VAL A 461 47.25 -4.49 -7.22
CA VAL A 461 47.86 -5.81 -7.52
C VAL A 461 47.83 -6.72 -6.29
N GLN A 462 48.11 -6.17 -5.10
CA GLN A 462 48.02 -6.89 -3.83
C GLN A 462 46.59 -7.31 -3.50
N GLY A 463 45.58 -6.46 -3.76
CA GLY A 463 44.18 -6.80 -3.57
C GLY A 463 43.72 -7.90 -4.52
N THR A 464 44.15 -7.87 -5.79
CA THR A 464 43.88 -8.91 -6.78
C THR A 464 44.51 -10.24 -6.37
N PHE A 465 45.75 -10.21 -5.87
CA PHE A 465 46.44 -11.40 -5.34
C PHE A 465 45.75 -11.96 -4.09
N LEU A 466 45.37 -11.12 -3.13
CA LEU A 466 44.67 -11.56 -1.92
C LEU A 466 43.32 -12.21 -2.25
N LEU A 467 42.59 -11.65 -3.22
CA LEU A 467 41.29 -12.16 -3.63
C LEU A 467 41.34 -13.47 -4.41
N ARG A 468 42.25 -13.58 -5.38
CA ARG A 468 42.40 -14.77 -6.23
C ARG A 468 43.13 -15.90 -5.52
N THR A 469 44.16 -15.60 -4.76
CA THR A 469 45.09 -16.60 -4.21
C THR A 469 44.70 -17.03 -2.79
N ILE A 470 44.33 -16.09 -1.91
CA ILE A 470 44.08 -16.37 -0.49
C ILE A 470 42.59 -16.63 -0.24
N LEU A 471 41.71 -15.78 -0.76
CA LEU A 471 40.27 -15.85 -0.46
C LEU A 471 39.50 -16.77 -1.42
N ARG A 472 40.10 -17.20 -2.56
CA ARG A 472 39.48 -18.03 -3.62
C ARG A 472 38.04 -17.59 -3.96
N ARG A 473 37.80 -16.28 -4.00
CA ARG A 473 36.43 -15.76 -4.22
C ARG A 473 36.15 -15.58 -5.71
N PRO A 474 34.90 -15.85 -6.16
CA PRO A 474 34.50 -15.52 -7.51
C PRO A 474 34.55 -14.01 -7.73
N GLU A 475 34.98 -13.60 -8.91
CA GLU A 475 35.02 -12.20 -9.33
C GLU A 475 33.60 -11.60 -9.40
N GLU A 476 32.60 -12.40 -9.74
CA GLU A 476 31.18 -12.03 -9.69
C GLU A 476 30.55 -12.50 -8.37
N LEU A 477 30.16 -11.57 -7.51
CA LEU A 477 29.52 -11.85 -6.22
C LEU A 477 28.02 -12.07 -6.33
N GLY A 478 27.40 -11.48 -7.35
CA GLY A 478 25.98 -11.66 -7.65
C GLY A 478 25.57 -11.05 -8.98
N ARG A 479 24.42 -11.49 -9.46
CA ARG A 479 23.78 -11.10 -10.72
C ARG A 479 22.33 -10.75 -10.48
N ILE A 480 21.86 -9.74 -11.18
CA ILE A 480 20.45 -9.43 -11.32
C ILE A 480 20.11 -9.32 -12.80
N SER A 481 19.05 -9.99 -13.22
CA SER A 481 18.61 -10.02 -14.62
C SER A 481 17.18 -9.51 -14.71
N TYR A 482 16.94 -8.54 -15.57
CA TYR A 482 15.61 -8.06 -15.91
C TYR A 482 15.25 -8.43 -17.34
N VAL A 483 14.02 -8.89 -17.53
CA VAL A 483 13.36 -8.95 -18.83
C VAL A 483 12.25 -7.92 -18.81
N VAL A 484 12.35 -6.93 -19.69
CA VAL A 484 11.50 -5.74 -19.70
C VAL A 484 10.72 -5.68 -21.00
N ARG A 485 9.41 -5.51 -20.90
CA ARG A 485 8.47 -5.43 -22.02
C ARG A 485 7.67 -4.13 -21.94
N ALA A 486 7.45 -3.48 -23.08
CA ALA A 486 6.60 -2.30 -23.13
C ALA A 486 5.16 -2.69 -22.80
N LEU A 487 4.49 -1.85 -22.02
CA LEU A 487 3.06 -2.00 -21.78
C LEU A 487 2.27 -1.55 -23.02
N PRO A 488 1.07 -2.10 -23.25
CA PRO A 488 0.14 -1.55 -24.23
C PRO A 488 -0.10 -0.06 -23.98
N ALA A 489 -0.31 0.72 -25.05
CA ALA A 489 -0.60 2.14 -24.92
C ALA A 489 -1.81 2.39 -24.02
N GLY A 490 -1.67 3.25 -23.01
CA GLY A 490 -2.70 3.54 -22.01
C GLY A 490 -2.75 2.57 -20.82
N ALA A 491 -1.94 1.52 -20.79
CA ALA A 491 -1.82 0.62 -19.64
C ALA A 491 -0.69 1.07 -18.69
N THR A 492 -0.97 1.11 -17.40
CA THR A 492 0.04 1.22 -16.33
C THR A 492 0.31 -0.15 -15.74
N ALA A 493 1.56 -0.46 -15.38
CA ALA A 493 1.90 -1.71 -14.71
C ALA A 493 1.04 -1.85 -13.44
N SER A 494 0.19 -2.87 -13.41
CA SER A 494 -0.79 -3.12 -12.33
C SER A 494 -0.17 -3.78 -11.11
#